data_AF-A0A840W2K0-F1
#
_entry.id   AF-A0A840W2K0-F1
#
_cell.length_a   1.000
_cell.length_b   1.000
_cell.length_c   1.000
_cell.angle_alpha   90.00
_cell.angle_beta   90.00
_cell.angle_gamma   90.00
#
_symmetry.space_group_name_H-M   'P 1'
#
loop_
_entity.id
_entity.type
_entity.pdbx_description
1 polymer ?
#
loop_
_entity_poly.entity_id
_entity_poly.type
_entity_poly.pdbx_seq_one_letter_code
_entity_poly.pdbx_strand_id
1 'polypeptide(L)' 'MSNGWHKSSYSDSGSQCVEVREHESGADVRDTVNREAGHLSFPAAEWRALVEGLVR' A
#
# COMPACT_ATOMS: atom_id res chain seq x y z
N MET A 1 6.64 16.87 -7.29
CA MET A 1 7.05 16.11 -6.10
C MET A 1 6.18 14.87 -6.06
N SER A 2 6.76 13.68 -6.21
CA SER A 2 5.97 12.46 -6.06
C SER A 2 5.53 12.35 -4.60
N ASN A 3 4.24 12.14 -4.38
CA ASN A 3 3.62 11.94 -3.06
C ASN A 3 4.08 10.60 -2.40
N GLY A 4 5.03 9.87 -3.01
CA GLY A 4 5.56 8.62 -2.47
C GLY A 4 4.69 7.40 -2.73
N TRP A 5 3.49 7.57 -3.31
CA TRP A 5 2.64 6.46 -3.73
C TRP A 5 3.20 5.76 -4.96
N HIS A 6 3.15 4.42 -4.95
CA HIS A 6 3.41 3.59 -6.11
C HIS A 6 2.33 2.50 -6.23
N LYS A 7 1.99 2.15 -7.48
CA LYS A 7 0.98 1.15 -7.80
C LYS A 7 1.62 -0.24 -7.80
N SER A 8 0.94 -1.23 -7.22
CA SER A 8 1.37 -2.62 -7.26
C SER A 8 1.46 -3.15 -8.70
N SER A 9 2.51 -3.91 -9.02
CA SER A 9 2.67 -4.58 -10.32
C SER A 9 1.62 -5.65 -10.57
N TYR A 10 0.98 -6.17 -9.52
CA TYR A 10 -0.12 -7.13 -9.62
C TYR A 10 -1.46 -6.48 -10.01
N SER A 11 -1.49 -5.15 -10.08
CA SER A 11 -2.68 -4.37 -10.39
C SER A 11 -2.84 -4.07 -11.89
N ASP A 12 -2.19 -4.84 -12.76
CA ASP A 12 -2.25 -4.68 -14.22
C ASP A 12 -3.35 -5.55 -14.88
N SER A 13 -3.78 -6.63 -14.21
CA SER A 13 -4.60 -7.69 -14.83
C SER A 13 -6.07 -7.73 -14.43
N GLY A 14 -6.58 -6.78 -13.64
CA GLY A 14 -8.02 -6.66 -13.41
C GLY A 14 -8.41 -6.17 -12.02
N SER A 15 -9.04 -4.99 -11.98
CA SER A 15 -10.01 -4.51 -10.96
C SER A 15 -9.55 -4.35 -9.51
N GLN A 16 -8.47 -4.99 -9.06
CA GLN A 16 -7.97 -4.94 -7.68
C GLN A 16 -6.72 -4.08 -7.62
N CYS A 17 -6.89 -2.80 -7.96
CA CYS A 17 -5.77 -1.88 -8.06
C CYS A 17 -5.40 -1.30 -6.69
N VAL A 18 -4.16 -1.53 -6.25
CA VAL A 18 -3.68 -1.09 -4.94
C VAL A 18 -2.46 -0.18 -5.12
N GLU A 19 -2.44 0.94 -4.40
CA GLU A 19 -1.26 1.78 -4.22
C GLU A 19 -0.76 1.68 -2.78
N VAL A 20 0.56 1.74 -2.62
CA VAL A 20 1.23 1.74 -1.32
C VAL A 20 2.15 2.97 -1.24
N ARG A 21 2.31 3.52 -0.03
CA ARG A 21 3.30 4.54 0.30
C ARG A 21 3.95 4.21 1.63
N GLU A 22 5.23 3.86 1.61
CA GLU A 22 6.05 3.64 2.80
C GLU A 22 6.65 4.96 3.32
N HIS A 23 6.76 5.10 4.64
CA HIS A 23 7.35 6.25 5.33
C HIS A 23 7.95 5.84 6.68
N GLU A 24 8.60 6.78 7.38
CA GLU A 24 9.35 6.51 8.62
C GLU A 24 8.49 5.84 9.71
N SER A 25 7.23 6.26 9.85
CA SER A 25 6.32 5.72 10.87
C SER A 25 5.50 4.50 10.41
N GLY A 26 5.59 4.07 9.16
CA GLY A 26 4.76 2.97 8.68
C GLY A 26 4.53 2.91 7.16
N ALA A 27 3.36 2.41 6.79
CA ALA A 27 2.91 2.37 5.40
C ALA A 27 1.43 2.68 5.29
N ASP A 28 1.07 3.37 4.21
CA ASP A 28 -0.31 3.59 3.80
C ASP A 28 -0.67 2.72 2.60
N VAL A 29 -1.88 2.16 2.61
CA VAL A 29 -2.40 1.32 1.53
C VAL A 29 -3.77 1.86 1.11
N ARG A 30 -3.99 2.01 -0.20
CA ARG A 30 -5.28 2.46 -0.72
C ARG A 30 -5.65 1.81 -2.03
N ASP A 31 -6.92 1.93 -2.36
CA ASP A 31 -7.47 1.63 -3.68
C ASP A 31 -7.01 2.68 -4.70
N THR A 32 -6.43 2.23 -5.81
CA THR A 32 -5.92 3.11 -6.88
C THR A 32 -7.05 3.87 -7.59
N VAL A 33 -8.23 3.27 -7.74
CA VAL A 33 -9.37 3.87 -8.46
C VAL A 33 -10.28 4.66 -7.54
N ASN A 34 -10.28 4.38 -6.23
CA ASN A 34 -11.08 5.07 -5.21
C ASN A 34 -10.23 5.89 -4.22
N ARG A 35 -9.26 6.69 -4.71
CA ARG A 35 -8.31 7.44 -3.86
C ARG A 35 -8.97 8.39 -2.85
N GLU A 36 -10.12 8.97 -3.23
CA GLU A 36 -10.88 9.90 -2.37
C GLU A 36 -11.62 9.19 -1.23
N ALA A 37 -11.72 7.86 -1.26
CA ALA A 37 -12.29 7.08 -0.16
C ALA A 37 -11.33 6.96 1.04
N GLY A 38 -10.10 7.48 0.93
CA GLY A 38 -9.09 7.47 1.97
C GLY A 38 -8.06 6.36 1.82
N HIS A 39 -7.35 6.05 2.90
CA HIS A 39 -6.34 5.00 2.96
C HIS A 39 -6.33 4.33 4.33
N LEU A 40 -5.82 3.11 4.37
CA LEU A 40 -5.48 2.41 5.60
C LEU A 40 -4.04 2.76 5.96
N SER A 41 -3.77 3.04 7.23
CA SER A 41 -2.43 3.32 7.74
C SER A 41 -1.99 2.25 8.72
N PHE A 42 -0.78 1.73 8.54
CA PHE A 42 -0.20 0.68 9.36
C PHE A 42 1.06 1.20 10.05
N PRO A 43 1.20 1.08 11.38
CA PRO A 43 2.45 1.38 12.07
C PRO A 43 3.61 0.51 11.56
N ALA A 44 4.83 1.02 11.62
CA ALA A 44 6.02 0.34 11.11
C ALA A 44 6.20 -1.10 11.64
N ALA A 45 5.89 -1.35 12.91
CA ALA A 45 5.99 -2.69 13.51
C ALA A 45 5.00 -3.68 12.88
N GLU A 46 3.75 -3.26 12.67
CA GLU A 46 2.71 -4.10 12.07
C GLU A 46 2.96 -4.33 10.58
N TRP A 47 3.39 -3.29 9.86
CA TRP A 47 3.74 -3.41 8.44
C TRP A 47 4.88 -4.41 8.23
N ARG A 48 5.92 -4.37 9.08
CA ARG A 48 7.01 -5.35 9.05
C ARG A 48 6.52 -6.76 9.34
N ALA A 49 5.73 -6.94 10.39
CA ALA A 49 5.18 -8.24 10.75
C ALA A 49 4.33 -8.83 9.61
N LEU A 50 3.52 -8.00 8.93
CA LEU A 50 2.76 -8.41 7.76
C LEU A 50 3.68 -8.93 6.65
N VAL A 51 4.69 -8.15 6.24
CA VAL A 51 5.60 -8.51 5.15
C VAL A 51 6.42 -9.75 5.48
N GLU A 52 6.94 -9.85 6.71
CA GLU A 52 7.71 -11.00 7.18
C GLU A 52 6.87 -12.30 7.24
N GLY A 53 5.56 -12.18 7.47
CA GLY A 53 4.63 -13.30 7.51
C GLY A 53 4.14 -13.79 6.14
N LEU A 54 4.41 -13.06 5.06
CA LEU A 54 4.01 -13.46 3.70
C LEU A 54 5.00 -14.50 3.15
N VAL A 55 4.51 -15.73 2.96
CA VAL A 55 5.22 -16.77 2.22
C VAL A 55 4.85 -16.65 0.74
N ARG A 56 5.85 -16.72 -0.14
CA ARG A 56 5.67 -16.55 -1.58
C ARG A 56 5.05 -17.76 -2.25
#